data_AF-A0A108ELA8-F1
#
_entry.id   AF-A0A108ELA8-F1
#
_cell.length_a   1.000
_cell.length_b   1.000
_cell.length_c   1.000
_cell.angle_alpha   90.00
_cell.angle_beta   90.00
_cell.angle_gamma   90.00
#
_symmetry.space_group_name_H-M   'P 1'
#
loop_
_entity.id
_entity.type
_entity.pdbx_description
1 polymer ?
#
loop_
_entity_poly.entity_id
_entity_poly.type
_entity_poly.pdbx_seq_one_letter_code
_entity_poly.pdbx_strand_id
1 'polypeptide(L)'
;MKRATKNMPALIAPDALHILAAMQSGRTYEPARLADNLGMPTAIVRVQLKQLEQAGKVECAMFRNDYGGYRSRVYRIDEGVPLSRHDAAQRVVEIHAGDVVNAMKPGVGYREREIAAHHSITIHQTRLLLSTLVQDARVVKLAAGSVKRNSHVYYVAGTEPGTKAAVSSRSAVVQPLADRPEYVPDHAYSLQSLRELSKAGRGRS
;
A
#
# COMPACT_ATOMS: atom_id res chain seq x y z
N MET A 1 -15.47 42.22 -15.91
CA MET A 1 -16.21 41.74 -17.09
C MET A 1 -16.59 40.28 -16.88
N LYS A 2 -17.86 40.01 -16.55
CA LYS A 2 -18.40 38.68 -16.24
C LYS A 2 -18.73 37.95 -17.55
N ARG A 3 -18.08 36.81 -17.84
CA ARG A 3 -18.52 35.93 -18.93
C ARG A 3 -19.65 35.05 -18.41
N ALA A 4 -20.88 35.38 -18.80
CA ALA A 4 -22.03 34.51 -18.63
C ALA A 4 -21.94 33.39 -19.68
N THR A 5 -21.39 32.24 -19.30
CA THR A 5 -21.54 31.01 -20.08
C THR A 5 -22.97 30.52 -19.88
N LYS A 6 -23.74 30.58 -20.96
CA LYS A 6 -25.08 30.01 -21.10
C LYS A 6 -24.94 28.49 -20.98
N ASN A 7 -25.01 27.96 -19.76
CA ASN A 7 -25.04 26.52 -19.50
C ASN A 7 -26.35 25.98 -20.07
N MET A 8 -26.30 25.40 -21.27
CA MET A 8 -27.32 24.44 -21.67
C MET A 8 -27.24 23.25 -20.70
N PRO A 9 -28.36 22.74 -20.18
CA PRO A 9 -28.34 21.51 -19.39
C PRO A 9 -27.90 20.39 -20.32
N ALA A 10 -26.64 19.96 -20.19
CA ALA A 10 -26.18 18.75 -20.85
C ALA A 10 -27.09 17.60 -20.41
N LEU A 11 -27.70 16.89 -21.36
CA LEU A 11 -28.43 15.66 -21.07
C LEU A 11 -27.46 14.72 -20.37
N ILE A 12 -27.71 14.49 -19.08
CA ILE A 12 -26.91 13.57 -18.27
C ILE A 12 -27.27 12.16 -18.71
N ALA A 13 -26.28 11.38 -19.14
CA ALA A 13 -26.48 9.99 -19.54
C ALA A 13 -27.00 9.15 -18.36
N PRO A 14 -27.78 8.08 -18.59
CA PRO A 14 -28.28 7.21 -17.52
C PRO A 14 -27.15 6.63 -16.65
N ASP A 15 -26.01 6.29 -17.26
CA ASP A 15 -24.82 5.80 -16.54
C ASP A 15 -24.24 6.85 -15.58
N ALA A 16 -24.31 8.14 -15.95
CA ALA A 16 -23.86 9.23 -15.08
C ALA A 16 -24.81 9.45 -13.88
N LEU A 17 -26.12 9.24 -14.05
CA LEU A 17 -27.06 9.22 -12.94
C LEU A 17 -26.82 8.05 -12.00
N HIS A 18 -26.48 6.88 -12.55
CA HIS A 18 -26.13 5.71 -11.75
C HIS A 18 -24.87 5.93 -10.92
N ILE A 19 -23.84 6.56 -11.51
CA ILE A 19 -22.62 6.98 -10.80
C ILE A 19 -22.96 7.95 -9.66
N LEU A 20 -23.78 8.98 -9.92
CA LEU A 20 -24.19 9.93 -8.89
C LEU A 20 -24.95 9.26 -7.74
N ALA A 21 -25.83 8.32 -8.03
CA ALA A 21 -26.61 7.61 -7.01
C ALA A 21 -25.73 6.72 -6.11
N ALA A 22 -24.61 6.21 -6.64
CA ALA A 22 -23.63 5.45 -5.87
C ALA A 22 -22.65 6.33 -5.07
N MET A 23 -22.52 7.60 -5.44
CA MET A 23 -21.71 8.57 -4.69
C MET A 23 -22.50 9.12 -3.51
N GLN A 24 -21.84 9.22 -2.35
CA GLN A 24 -22.38 9.86 -1.16
C GLN A 24 -21.82 11.28 -1.05
N SER A 25 -22.64 12.23 -0.60
CA SER A 25 -22.14 13.58 -0.31
C SER A 25 -21.07 13.56 0.78
N GLY A 26 -20.13 14.50 0.68
CA GLY A 26 -18.97 14.62 1.56
C GLY A 26 -17.85 13.60 1.30
N ARG A 27 -18.07 12.58 0.46
CA ARG A 27 -17.08 11.52 0.19
C ARG A 27 -16.34 11.71 -1.13
N THR A 28 -15.02 11.53 -1.10
CA THR A 28 -14.19 11.57 -2.31
C THR A 28 -13.98 10.16 -2.87
N TYR A 29 -14.05 10.03 -4.20
CA TYR A 29 -13.98 8.76 -4.92
C TYR A 29 -12.91 8.77 -6.00
N GLU A 30 -12.13 7.69 -6.05
CA GLU A 30 -11.20 7.43 -7.16
C GLU A 30 -11.91 6.68 -8.29
N PRO A 31 -11.67 7.02 -9.58
CA PRO A 31 -12.38 6.41 -10.70
C PRO A 31 -12.26 4.89 -10.78
N ALA A 32 -11.10 4.33 -10.40
CA ALA A 32 -10.88 2.88 -10.43
C ALA A 32 -11.76 2.17 -9.40
N ARG A 33 -11.79 2.65 -8.16
CA ARG A 33 -12.63 2.06 -7.11
C ARG A 33 -14.12 2.22 -7.39
N LEU A 34 -14.50 3.39 -7.92
CA LEU A 34 -15.89 3.63 -8.28
C LEU A 34 -16.33 2.69 -9.42
N ALA A 35 -15.43 2.38 -10.35
CA ALA A 35 -15.64 1.38 -11.39
C ALA A 35 -15.77 -0.04 -10.83
N ASP A 36 -14.90 -0.44 -9.90
CA ASP A 36 -14.96 -1.74 -9.24
C ASP A 36 -16.28 -1.92 -8.47
N ASN A 37 -16.70 -0.90 -7.71
CA ASN A 37 -17.94 -0.92 -6.94
C ASN A 37 -19.21 -0.99 -7.81
N LEU A 38 -19.19 -0.37 -8.98
CA LEU A 38 -20.30 -0.36 -9.92
C LEU A 38 -20.27 -1.55 -10.90
N GLY A 39 -19.21 -2.35 -10.91
CA GLY A 39 -19.00 -3.40 -11.92
C GLY A 39 -18.85 -2.85 -13.34
N MET A 40 -18.34 -1.62 -13.49
CA MET A 40 -18.24 -0.93 -14.78
C MET A 40 -16.78 -0.82 -15.24
N PRO A 41 -16.51 -0.72 -16.56
CA PRO A 41 -15.18 -0.39 -17.05
C PRO A 41 -14.74 1.01 -16.60
N THR A 42 -13.52 1.11 -16.05
CA THR A 42 -12.93 2.38 -15.56
C THR A 42 -12.89 3.47 -16.63
N ALA A 43 -12.75 3.10 -17.91
CA ALA A 43 -12.79 4.05 -19.02
C ALA A 43 -14.15 4.76 -19.13
N ILE A 44 -15.26 4.03 -18.99
CA ILE A 44 -16.62 4.57 -19.04
C ILE A 44 -16.84 5.50 -17.85
N VAL A 45 -16.50 5.05 -16.64
CA VAL A 45 -16.62 5.84 -15.41
C VAL A 45 -15.86 7.18 -15.52
N ARG A 46 -14.64 7.17 -16.08
CA ARG A 46 -13.87 8.41 -16.31
C ARG A 46 -14.55 9.38 -17.28
N VAL A 47 -15.15 8.87 -18.35
CA VAL A 47 -15.89 9.70 -19.32
C VAL A 47 -17.10 10.33 -18.65
N GLN A 48 -17.88 9.53 -17.92
CA GLN A 48 -19.08 10.00 -17.22
C GLN A 48 -18.76 11.00 -16.11
N LEU A 49 -17.74 10.73 -15.28
CA LEU A 49 -17.29 11.68 -14.25
C LEU A 49 -16.84 13.02 -14.84
N LYS A 50 -16.20 13.01 -16.02
CA LYS A 50 -15.84 14.25 -16.73
C LYS A 50 -17.07 15.01 -17.23
N GLN A 51 -18.11 14.31 -17.68
CA GLN A 51 -19.37 14.95 -18.06
C GLN A 51 -20.07 15.56 -16.85
N LEU A 52 -20.11 14.84 -15.72
CA LEU A 52 -20.64 15.33 -14.46
C LEU A 52 -19.86 16.55 -13.93
N GLU A 53 -18.54 16.56 -14.12
CA GLU A 53 -17.66 17.69 -13.78
C GLU A 53 -18.01 18.92 -14.62
N GLN A 54 -18.17 18.75 -15.93
CA GLN A 54 -18.60 19.82 -16.84
C GLN A 54 -20.01 20.34 -16.54
N ALA A 55 -20.89 19.47 -16.05
CA ALA A 55 -22.24 19.82 -15.62
C ALA A 55 -22.30 20.47 -14.22
N GLY A 56 -21.17 20.60 -13.52
CA GLY A 56 -21.12 21.14 -12.16
C GLY A 56 -21.84 20.27 -11.12
N LYS A 57 -21.89 18.96 -11.36
CA LYS A 57 -22.49 17.99 -10.41
C LYS A 57 -21.46 17.35 -9.51
N VAL A 58 -20.22 17.26 -9.98
CA VAL A 58 -19.09 16.77 -9.20
C VAL A 58 -17.90 17.71 -9.36
N GLU A 59 -17.13 17.86 -8.30
CA GLU A 59 -15.85 18.56 -8.33
C GLU A 59 -14.72 17.54 -8.54
N CYS A 60 -13.76 17.88 -9.39
CA CYS A 60 -12.53 17.12 -9.55
C CYS A 60 -11.38 17.80 -8.80
N ALA A 61 -10.76 17.07 -7.87
CA ALA A 61 -9.55 17.51 -7.20
C ALA A 61 -8.36 16.61 -7.57
N MET A 62 -7.18 17.23 -7.62
CA MET A 62 -5.91 16.54 -7.74
C MET A 62 -5.25 16.52 -6.37
N PHE A 63 -5.16 15.35 -5.76
CA PHE A 63 -4.46 15.21 -4.51
C PHE A 63 -2.99 14.88 -4.76
N ARG A 64 -2.12 15.56 -4.01
CA ARG A 64 -0.75 15.09 -3.82
C ARG A 64 -0.77 14.11 -2.66
N ASN A 65 -0.15 12.95 -2.83
CA ASN A 65 0.20 12.17 -1.66
C ASN A 65 1.30 12.87 -0.84
N ASP A 66 1.48 12.43 0.39
CA ASP A 66 2.48 12.96 1.33
C ASP A 66 3.93 12.84 0.81
N TYR A 67 4.14 12.04 -0.23
CA TYR A 67 5.44 11.80 -0.87
C TYR A 67 5.69 12.68 -2.10
N GLY A 68 4.77 13.58 -2.45
CA GLY A 68 4.91 14.48 -3.60
C GLY A 68 4.85 13.79 -4.98
N GLY A 69 4.56 12.50 -5.04
CA GLY A 69 4.61 11.67 -6.25
C GLY A 69 3.29 10.96 -6.56
N TYR A 70 2.81 11.07 -7.80
CA TYR A 70 1.53 10.61 -8.34
C TYR A 70 0.26 11.33 -7.84
N ARG A 71 -0.50 11.78 -8.84
CA ARG A 71 -1.69 12.62 -8.76
C ARG A 71 -2.90 11.73 -9.09
N SER A 72 -3.52 11.09 -8.11
CA SER A 72 -4.82 10.48 -8.38
C SER A 72 -5.87 11.59 -8.48
N ARG A 73 -6.66 11.56 -9.57
CA ARG A 73 -7.84 12.42 -9.70
C ARG A 73 -8.93 11.81 -8.84
N VAL A 74 -9.53 12.64 -8.01
CA VAL A 74 -10.56 12.22 -7.06
C VAL A 74 -11.77 13.12 -7.28
N TYR A 75 -12.95 12.53 -7.25
CA TYR A 75 -14.21 13.20 -7.54
C TYR A 75 -15.11 13.20 -6.29
N ARG A 76 -15.81 14.30 -6.04
CA ARG A 76 -16.84 14.42 -4.98
C ARG A 76 -18.06 15.11 -5.55
N ILE A 77 -19.24 14.84 -5.01
CA ILE A 77 -20.45 15.63 -5.30
C ILE A 77 -20.19 17.09 -4.92
N ASP A 78 -20.58 18.02 -5.79
CA ASP A 78 -20.47 19.45 -5.49
C ASP A 78 -21.54 19.86 -4.47
N GLU A 79 -21.10 20.31 -3.30
CA GLU A 79 -21.92 20.82 -2.20
C GLU A 79 -21.67 22.31 -1.92
N GLY A 80 -20.90 22.99 -2.77
CA GLY A 80 -20.55 24.41 -2.60
C GLY A 80 -19.44 24.69 -1.58
N VAL A 81 -18.83 23.67 -0.98
CA VAL A 81 -17.64 23.80 -0.12
C VAL A 81 -16.41 23.37 -0.91
N PRO A 82 -15.46 24.24 -1.31
CA PRO A 82 -14.37 23.83 -2.20
C PRO A 82 -13.49 22.72 -1.60
N LEU A 83 -13.17 21.70 -2.40
CA LEU A 83 -12.20 20.65 -2.03
C LEU A 83 -10.83 21.27 -1.73
N SER A 84 -10.39 21.21 -0.47
CA SER A 84 -9.04 21.62 -0.10
C SER A 84 -8.02 20.63 -0.63
N ARG A 85 -6.98 21.15 -1.31
CA ARG A 85 -5.89 20.36 -1.95
C ARG A 85 -5.11 19.47 -0.97
N HIS A 86 -5.28 19.69 0.33
CA HIS A 86 -4.55 19.02 1.40
C HIS A 86 -5.45 18.18 2.32
N ASP A 87 -6.75 18.06 2.03
CA ASP A 87 -7.66 17.36 2.93
C ASP A 87 -7.64 15.84 2.69
N ALA A 88 -6.55 15.21 3.10
CA ALA A 88 -6.38 13.77 3.08
C ALA A 88 -7.34 13.06 4.05
N ALA A 89 -7.95 13.77 5.02
CA ALA A 89 -8.90 13.20 5.97
C ALA A 89 -10.28 12.93 5.32
N GLN A 90 -10.65 13.67 4.27
CA GLN A 90 -11.86 13.44 3.47
C GLN A 90 -11.71 12.32 2.42
N ARG A 91 -10.54 11.66 2.36
CA ARG A 91 -10.38 10.42 1.62
C ARG A 91 -11.13 9.31 2.36
N VAL A 92 -12.38 9.07 1.97
CA VAL A 92 -13.08 7.84 2.35
C VAL A 92 -12.58 6.73 1.44
N VAL A 93 -11.33 6.35 1.66
CA VAL A 93 -10.90 5.01 1.31
C VAL A 93 -11.32 4.15 2.50
N GLU A 94 -12.58 3.70 2.50
CA GLU A 94 -13.04 2.66 3.43
C GLU A 94 -12.22 1.41 3.13
N ILE A 95 -11.13 1.23 3.89
CA ILE A 95 -10.32 0.02 3.86
C ILE A 95 -10.67 -0.75 5.11
N HIS A 96 -11.19 -1.95 4.89
CA HIS A 96 -11.46 -2.86 5.99
C HIS A 96 -10.15 -3.50 6.43
N ALA A 97 -10.04 -3.80 7.72
CA ALA A 97 -8.90 -4.49 8.29
C ALA A 97 -8.59 -5.82 7.56
N GLY A 98 -9.62 -6.49 7.01
CA GLY A 98 -9.49 -7.68 6.19
C GLY A 98 -8.74 -7.46 4.86
N ASP A 99 -8.94 -6.32 4.21
CA ASP A 99 -8.28 -6.00 2.93
C ASP A 99 -6.77 -5.84 3.11
N VAL A 100 -6.36 -5.29 4.27
CA VAL A 100 -4.95 -5.15 4.64
C VAL A 100 -4.32 -6.52 4.85
N VAL A 101 -4.97 -7.42 5.59
CA VAL A 101 -4.45 -8.77 5.84
C VAL A 101 -4.38 -9.58 4.54
N ASN A 102 -5.40 -9.49 3.69
CA ASN A 102 -5.43 -10.21 2.40
C ASN A 102 -4.34 -9.73 1.43
N ALA A 103 -3.94 -8.46 1.51
CA ALA A 103 -2.85 -7.92 0.72
C ALA A 103 -1.46 -8.25 1.29
N MET A 104 -1.35 -8.53 2.58
CA MET A 104 -0.10 -8.92 3.22
C MET A 104 0.25 -10.37 2.88
N LYS A 105 1.47 -10.58 2.36
CA LYS A 105 1.99 -11.92 2.11
C LYS A 105 2.49 -12.54 3.42
N PRO A 106 2.15 -13.81 3.69
CA PRO A 106 2.66 -14.52 4.85
C PRO A 106 4.18 -14.62 4.79
N GLY A 107 4.86 -14.41 5.92
CA GLY A 107 6.33 -14.47 6.04
C GLY A 107 7.07 -13.22 5.59
N VAL A 108 6.38 -12.23 5.03
CA VAL A 108 6.98 -10.93 4.64
C VAL A 108 6.68 -9.91 5.73
N GLY A 109 7.73 -9.21 6.17
CA GLY A 109 7.60 -8.11 7.12
C GLY A 109 7.24 -6.82 6.39
N TYR A 110 6.14 -6.19 6.79
CA TYR A 110 5.67 -4.94 6.21
C TYR A 110 5.88 -3.76 7.17
N ARG A 111 6.33 -2.63 6.65
CA ARG A 111 6.39 -1.37 7.41
C ARG A 111 5.09 -0.59 7.27
N GLU A 112 4.75 0.23 8.26
CA GLU A 112 3.55 1.10 8.22
C GLU A 112 3.50 1.94 6.93
N ARG A 113 4.65 2.45 6.50
CA ARG A 113 4.77 3.25 5.26
C ARG A 113 4.47 2.46 4.00
N GLU A 114 4.87 1.19 3.96
CA GLU A 114 4.67 0.32 2.80
C GLU A 114 3.19 -0.06 2.69
N ILE A 115 2.54 -0.34 3.81
CA ILE A 115 1.10 -0.62 3.87
C ILE A 115 0.31 0.63 3.47
N ALA A 116 0.67 1.80 4.03
CA ALA A 116 0.03 3.06 3.69
C ALA A 116 0.11 3.38 2.19
N ALA A 117 1.30 3.18 1.59
CA ALA A 117 1.51 3.40 0.17
C ALA A 117 0.77 2.38 -0.70
N HIS A 118 0.77 1.10 -0.33
CA HIS A 118 0.09 0.04 -1.08
C HIS A 118 -1.43 0.25 -1.13
N HIS A 119 -2.00 0.77 -0.05
CA HIS A 119 -3.43 0.95 0.12
C HIS A 119 -3.91 2.39 -0.12
N SER A 120 -3.01 3.32 -0.47
CA SER A 120 -3.30 4.74 -0.69
C SER A 120 -3.98 5.45 0.50
N ILE A 121 -3.73 4.97 1.73
CA ILE A 121 -4.27 5.53 2.98
C ILE A 121 -3.22 6.35 3.73
N THR A 122 -3.70 7.18 4.65
CA THR A 122 -2.80 7.97 5.51
C THR A 122 -2.05 7.06 6.49
N ILE A 123 -0.85 7.49 6.91
CA ILE A 123 -0.08 6.77 7.94
C ILE A 123 -0.87 6.66 9.24
N HIS A 124 -1.62 7.71 9.61
CA HIS A 124 -2.47 7.71 10.80
C HIS A 124 -3.55 6.63 10.73
N GLN A 125 -4.31 6.56 9.64
CA GLN A 125 -5.33 5.52 9.45
C GLN A 125 -4.71 4.12 9.42
N THR A 126 -3.55 3.98 8.78
CA THR A 126 -2.80 2.71 8.77
C THR A 126 -2.45 2.27 10.18
N ARG A 127 -2.00 3.19 11.04
CA ARG A 127 -1.68 2.88 12.43
C ARG A 127 -2.89 2.47 13.26
N LEU A 128 -4.05 3.10 13.04
CA LEU A 128 -5.30 2.70 13.68
C LEU A 128 -5.74 1.29 13.23
N LEU A 129 -5.70 1.02 11.92
CA LEU A 129 -6.02 -0.30 11.36
C LEU A 129 -5.05 -1.38 11.86
N LEU A 130 -3.75 -1.08 11.92
CA LEU A 130 -2.78 -2.02 12.46
C LEU A 130 -2.98 -2.25 13.97
N SER A 131 -3.37 -1.23 14.73
CA SER A 131 -3.66 -1.39 16.16
C SER A 131 -4.85 -2.32 16.41
N THR A 132 -5.90 -2.22 15.61
CA THR A 132 -7.07 -3.12 15.69
C THR A 132 -6.70 -4.54 15.24
N LEU A 133 -5.95 -4.69 14.15
CA LEU A 133 -5.46 -6.00 13.69
C LEU A 133 -4.53 -6.72 14.67
N VAL A 134 -3.73 -5.95 15.44
CA VAL A 134 -2.89 -6.49 16.51
C VAL A 134 -3.74 -6.92 17.71
N GLN A 135 -4.78 -6.16 18.06
CA GLN A 135 -5.75 -6.55 19.10
C GLN A 135 -6.50 -7.83 18.72
N ASP A 136 -6.88 -7.97 17.45
CA ASP A 136 -7.55 -9.16 16.91
C ASP A 136 -6.62 -10.36 16.68
N ALA A 137 -5.35 -10.26 17.09
CA ALA A 137 -4.31 -11.28 16.92
C ALA A 137 -4.11 -11.76 15.46
N ARG A 138 -4.46 -10.95 14.46
CA ARG A 138 -4.28 -11.25 13.03
C ARG A 138 -2.93 -10.80 12.49
N VAL A 139 -2.35 -9.77 13.12
CA VAL A 139 -1.06 -9.20 12.75
C VAL A 139 -0.21 -9.06 14.00
N VAL A 140 1.07 -9.39 13.91
CA VAL A 140 2.02 -9.26 15.02
C VAL A 140 3.04 -8.18 14.74
N LYS A 141 3.23 -7.33 15.74
CA LYS A 141 4.12 -6.18 15.71
C LYS A 141 5.46 -6.59 16.30
N LEU A 142 6.47 -6.71 15.45
CA LEU A 142 7.86 -6.97 15.86
C LEU A 142 8.67 -5.66 15.80
N ALA A 143 9.41 -5.37 16.87
CA ALA A 143 10.41 -4.32 16.81
C ALA A 143 11.58 -4.81 15.96
N ALA A 144 11.86 -4.16 14.83
CA ALA A 144 13.06 -4.50 14.07
C ALA A 144 14.29 -4.19 14.93
N GLY A 145 15.02 -5.22 15.35
CA GLY A 145 16.23 -5.11 16.17
C GLY A 145 17.44 -4.45 15.50
N SER A 146 17.24 -3.70 14.40
CA SER A 146 18.34 -3.03 13.72
C SER A 146 18.64 -1.69 14.39
N VAL A 147 19.91 -1.52 14.78
CA VAL A 147 20.54 -0.39 15.50
C VAL A 147 20.30 1.00 14.89
N LYS A 148 19.67 1.12 13.72
CA LYS A 148 19.27 2.41 13.12
C LYS A 148 17.78 2.45 12.85
N ARG A 149 17.10 3.23 13.71
CA ARG A 149 15.69 3.67 13.67
C ARG A 149 14.68 2.59 14.07
N ASN A 150 14.03 2.82 15.21
CA ASN A 150 12.84 2.13 15.72
C ASN A 150 11.75 2.06 14.63
N SER A 151 11.87 1.07 13.76
CA SER A 151 10.88 0.77 12.74
C SER A 151 10.16 -0.48 13.16
N HIS A 152 8.88 -0.34 13.45
CA HIS A 152 8.01 -1.46 13.71
C HIS A 152 7.73 -2.17 12.39
N VAL A 153 7.91 -3.48 12.39
CA VAL A 153 7.61 -4.35 11.24
C VAL A 153 6.43 -5.23 11.64
N TYR A 154 5.44 -5.30 10.76
CA TYR A 154 4.19 -6.00 10.97
C TYR A 154 4.19 -7.26 10.11
N TYR A 155 3.87 -8.39 10.73
CA TYR A 155 3.79 -9.71 10.09
C TYR A 155 2.37 -10.25 10.21
N VAL A 156 1.95 -11.07 9.25
CA VAL A 156 0.70 -11.84 9.41
C VAL A 156 0.92 -12.88 10.51
N ALA A 157 -0.03 -13.00 11.44
CA ALA A 157 0.06 -13.89 12.58
C ALA A 157 0.37 -15.34 12.14
N GLY A 158 1.26 -16.01 12.88
CA GLY A 158 1.69 -17.38 12.58
C GLY A 158 2.79 -17.50 11.51
N THR A 159 3.23 -16.41 10.91
CA THR A 159 4.29 -16.41 9.87
C THR A 159 5.52 -15.59 10.26
N GLU A 160 5.71 -15.38 11.55
CA GLU A 160 6.78 -14.56 12.08
C GLU A 160 8.15 -15.26 11.98
N PRO A 161 9.21 -14.53 11.58
CA PRO A 161 10.56 -15.06 11.56
C PRO A 161 11.10 -15.13 12.99
N GLY A 162 10.77 -16.20 13.70
CA GLY A 162 11.22 -16.43 15.09
C GLY A 162 10.42 -17.49 15.84
N THR A 163 9.16 -17.71 15.44
CA THR A 163 8.35 -18.82 15.94
C THR A 163 8.58 -20.05 15.06
N LYS A 164 9.35 -21.00 15.57
CA LYS A 164 9.53 -22.31 14.95
C LYS A 164 8.19 -23.05 14.89
N ALA A 165 7.56 -23.05 13.72
CA ALA A 165 6.67 -24.11 13.24
C ALA A 165 6.96 -24.25 11.75
N ALA A 166 7.82 -25.19 11.36
CA ALA A 166 7.43 -26.52 10.94
C ALA A 166 6.41 -26.48 9.79
N VAL A 167 6.79 -27.13 8.68
CA VAL A 167 6.03 -27.40 7.46
C VAL A 167 6.22 -26.40 6.32
N SER A 168 7.43 -26.40 5.75
CA SER A 168 7.56 -26.26 4.30
C SER A 168 7.82 -27.64 3.72
N SER A 169 6.72 -28.29 3.33
CA SER A 169 6.73 -29.49 2.50
C SER A 169 7.11 -29.08 1.09
N ARG A 170 8.41 -29.14 0.75
CA ARG A 170 8.88 -29.36 -0.62
C ARG A 170 10.35 -29.80 -0.60
N SER A 171 10.51 -31.11 -0.85
CA SER A 171 11.71 -31.82 -1.29
C SER A 171 13.05 -31.11 -1.14
N ALA A 172 13.68 -31.32 0.01
CA ALA A 172 15.11 -31.53 0.03
C ALA A 172 15.32 -32.95 0.55
N VAL A 173 15.94 -33.79 -0.28
CA VAL A 173 16.44 -35.10 0.11
C VAL A 173 17.20 -34.92 1.42
N VAL A 174 16.69 -35.53 2.49
CA VAL A 174 17.37 -35.60 3.78
C VAL A 174 18.63 -36.42 3.55
N GLN A 175 19.77 -35.75 3.37
CA GLN A 175 21.06 -36.39 3.63
C GLN A 175 21.14 -36.63 5.15
N PRO A 176 21.40 -37.88 5.58
CA PRO A 176 21.53 -38.18 7.00
C PRO A 176 22.67 -37.38 7.62
N LEU A 177 22.43 -36.93 8.84
CA LEU A 177 23.22 -36.02 9.66
C LEU A 177 24.55 -36.63 10.16
N ALA A 178 25.24 -37.44 9.35
CA ALA A 178 26.43 -38.20 9.77
C ALA A 178 27.76 -37.62 9.27
N ASP A 179 27.77 -36.74 8.27
CA ASP A 179 29.03 -36.21 7.69
C ASP A 179 29.15 -34.68 7.84
N ARG A 180 29.01 -34.17 9.06
CA ARG A 180 29.55 -32.84 9.38
C ARG A 180 31.04 -33.01 9.72
N PRO A 181 32.00 -32.50 8.93
CA PRO A 181 33.36 -32.37 9.42
C PRO A 181 33.30 -31.44 10.64
N GLU A 182 33.82 -31.93 11.77
CA GLU A 182 33.98 -31.12 12.97
C GLU A 182 34.65 -29.80 12.61
N TYR A 183 34.14 -28.71 13.15
CA TYR A 183 34.71 -27.38 12.96
C TYR A 183 36.13 -27.38 13.54
N VAL A 184 37.14 -27.60 12.70
CA VAL A 184 38.54 -27.55 13.09
C VAL A 184 39.00 -26.08 13.06
N PRO A 185 39.50 -25.52 14.17
CA PRO A 185 39.89 -24.11 14.27
C PRO A 185 40.98 -23.68 13.27
N ASP A 186 41.76 -24.62 12.74
CA ASP A 186 42.78 -24.38 11.71
C ASP A 186 42.18 -23.84 10.39
N HIS A 187 40.91 -24.14 10.11
CA HIS A 187 40.25 -23.68 8.88
C HIS A 187 40.07 -22.15 8.86
N ALA A 188 39.96 -21.53 10.03
CA ALA A 188 39.87 -20.07 10.17
C ALA A 188 41.20 -19.39 9.81
N TYR A 189 42.33 -19.98 10.22
CA TYR A 189 43.67 -19.49 9.87
C TYR A 189 43.93 -19.57 8.37
N SER A 190 43.51 -20.65 7.70
CA SER A 190 43.64 -20.77 6.24
C SER A 190 42.78 -19.78 5.44
N LEU A 191 41.59 -19.42 5.95
CA LEU A 191 40.76 -18.39 5.29
C LEU A 191 41.33 -16.97 5.52
N GLN A 192 41.97 -16.74 6.66
CA GLN A 192 42.63 -15.48 6.96
C GLN A 192 43.90 -15.28 6.13
N SER A 193 44.72 -16.32 5.96
CA SER A 193 45.90 -16.28 5.08
C SER A 193 45.53 -16.08 3.61
N LEU A 194 44.47 -16.72 3.12
CA LEU A 194 43.93 -16.48 1.76
C LEU A 194 43.48 -15.03 1.57
N ARG A 195 42.87 -14.41 2.59
CA ARG A 195 42.50 -12.98 2.54
C ARG A 195 43.72 -12.08 2.48
N GLU A 196 44.77 -12.36 3.23
CA GLU A 196 46.00 -11.56 3.20
C GLU A 196 46.72 -11.68 1.85
N LEU A 197 46.82 -12.88 1.29
CA LEU A 197 47.39 -13.09 -0.06
C LEU A 197 46.57 -12.38 -1.14
N SER A 198 45.24 -12.39 -1.04
CA SER A 198 44.37 -11.68 -1.98
C SER A 198 44.53 -10.16 -1.93
N LYS A 199 44.86 -9.61 -0.76
CA LYS A 199 45.15 -8.18 -0.58
C LYS A 199 46.55 -7.83 -1.08
N ALA A 200 47.53 -8.68 -0.84
CA ALA A 200 48.90 -8.50 -1.32
C ALA A 200 48.98 -8.52 -2.86
N GLY A 201 48.14 -9.30 -3.52
CA GLY A 201 48.05 -9.38 -4.99
C GLY A 201 47.41 -8.17 -5.68
N ARG A 202 46.66 -7.33 -4.97
CA ARG A 202 45.98 -6.14 -5.54
C ARG A 202 46.85 -4.87 -5.57
N GLY A 203 48.10 -4.94 -5.09
CA GLY A 203 49.01 -3.79 -5.01
C GLY A 203 50.07 -3.70 -6.10
N ARG A 204 50.06 -4.56 -7.13
CA ARG A 204 50.99 -4.47 -8.27
C ARG A 204 50.24 -4.27 -9.58
N SER A 205 49.93 -3.01 -9.87
CA SER A 205 49.81 -2.46 -11.22
C SER A 205 50.71 -1.24 -11.31
#